data_AF-A0AAU0U3I0-F1
#
_entry.id   AF-A0AAU0U3I0-F1
#
_cell.length_a   1.000
_cell.length_b   1.000
_cell.length_c   1.000
_cell.angle_alpha   90.00
_cell.angle_beta   90.00
_cell.angle_gamma   90.00
#
_symmetry.space_group_name_H-M   'P 1'
#
loop_
_entity.id
_entity.type
_entity.pdbx_description
1 polymer ?
#
loop_
_entity_poly.entity_id
_entity_poly.type
_entity_poly.pdbx_seq_one_letter_code
_entity_poly.pdbx_strand_id
1 'polypeptide(L)'
;MILAIQPEETMRSFVERTLFIKGKHSSTEVFRKFPKSPSRADVSIIAEALGWFGCYGLNKMLHRHTNYPFTAVFKNIQDISYSRNEYISYSSFYDSNRNPSGFCPVCVAEDIERLGFSFWRRAHCFKLKVCAEHNVELVKRCPHCDKQFSHGGHDLGVMWKACEGRHLKNCPVTLNTDPFELKKAQIFTDILSFTHHLSEEAVLAVLNEKIHQEGVFEQKIWNSESDRCLGDKIERRLGIVKNARSVNRLPSDEPTDFIIQAIVETYESFADFVCDVKAYGDEIRPIESLLSTYIAGHQESTHFVEENYKHGVGYWSCPFPAKKVWGMWDWRPVYYPCCNFERPKRKGPQPQPELVKNAPPGIYRRQ
;
A
#
# COMPACT_ATOMS: atom_id res chain seq x y z
N MET A 1 24.86 -1.78 13.53
CA MET A 1 24.04 -2.73 12.75
C MET A 1 22.56 -2.36 12.91
N ILE A 2 21.82 -2.16 11.82
CA ILE A 2 20.36 -1.88 11.85
C ILE A 2 19.60 -3.20 12.01
N LEU A 3 18.50 -3.20 12.78
CA LEU A 3 17.72 -4.41 13.01
C LEU A 3 17.01 -4.81 11.71
N ALA A 4 16.78 -6.10 11.50
CA ALA A 4 15.90 -6.55 10.43
C ALA A 4 14.44 -6.24 10.79
N ILE A 5 13.72 -5.60 9.86
CA ILE A 5 12.26 -5.45 9.92
C ILE A 5 11.60 -6.78 9.54
N GLN A 6 10.57 -7.21 10.28
CA GLN A 6 9.88 -8.47 9.98
C GLN A 6 8.86 -8.28 8.84
N PRO A 7 8.55 -9.33 8.04
CA PRO A 7 7.69 -9.20 6.86
C PRO A 7 6.32 -8.56 7.10
N GLU A 8 5.69 -8.84 8.25
CA GLU A 8 4.38 -8.30 8.62
C GLU A 8 4.45 -7.13 9.59
N GLU A 9 5.64 -6.75 10.01
CA GLU A 9 5.85 -5.68 10.98
C GLU A 9 5.52 -4.32 10.35
N THR A 10 4.75 -3.52 11.08
CA THR A 10 4.52 -2.13 10.69
C THR A 10 5.80 -1.32 10.78
N MET A 11 5.94 -0.31 9.91
CA MET A 11 7.05 0.63 9.98
C MET A 11 7.18 1.26 11.38
N ARG A 12 6.07 1.65 12.02
CA ARG A 12 6.08 2.18 13.38
C ARG A 12 6.55 1.17 14.43
N SER A 13 6.10 -0.09 14.36
CA SER A 13 6.61 -1.14 15.26
C SER A 13 8.12 -1.29 15.13
N PHE A 14 8.62 -1.33 13.91
CA PHE A 14 10.05 -1.44 13.64
C PHE A 14 10.87 -0.30 14.24
N VAL A 15 10.38 0.94 14.06
CA VAL A 15 11.00 2.15 14.64
C VAL A 15 11.06 2.03 16.17
N GLU A 16 9.93 1.73 16.82
CA GLU A 16 9.82 1.64 18.27
C GLU A 16 10.66 0.49 18.85
N ARG A 17 10.67 -0.67 18.19
CA ARG A 17 11.51 -1.81 18.56
C ARG A 17 12.99 -1.49 18.46
N THR A 18 13.38 -0.79 17.39
CA THR A 18 14.75 -0.34 17.19
C THR A 18 15.19 0.63 18.28
N LEU A 19 14.31 1.56 18.66
CA LEU A 19 14.57 2.48 19.76
C LEU A 19 14.64 1.78 21.12
N PHE A 20 13.79 0.78 21.36
CA PHE A 20 13.80 -0.01 22.58
C PHE A 20 15.11 -0.78 22.75
N ILE A 21 15.56 -1.50 21.71
CA ILE A 21 16.75 -2.35 21.78
C ILE A 21 18.05 -1.53 21.81
N LYS A 22 18.14 -0.46 21.02
CA LYS A 22 19.39 0.30 20.86
C LYS A 22 19.49 1.54 21.74
N GLY A 23 18.41 1.97 22.38
CA GLY A 23 18.40 3.13 23.26
C GLY A 23 19.00 4.40 22.64
N LYS A 24 20.01 4.98 23.31
CA LYS A 24 20.57 6.30 23.00
C LYS A 24 21.79 6.30 22.04
N HIS A 25 21.93 5.33 21.14
CA HIS A 25 23.01 5.33 20.14
C HIS A 25 22.83 6.38 19.01
N SER A 26 23.94 6.93 18.49
CA SER A 26 23.92 7.92 17.39
C SER A 26 23.27 7.38 16.11
N SER A 27 23.50 6.11 15.79
CA SER A 27 22.90 5.42 14.63
C SER A 27 21.37 5.31 14.66
N THR A 28 20.70 5.79 15.73
CA THR A 28 19.24 5.77 15.83
C THR A 28 18.59 7.15 15.93
N GLU A 29 19.32 8.22 15.64
CA GLU A 29 18.78 9.58 15.64
C GLU A 29 17.60 9.74 14.67
N VAL A 30 17.71 9.12 13.49
CA VAL A 30 16.65 9.02 12.48
C VAL A 30 15.34 8.47 13.08
N PHE A 31 15.43 7.37 13.83
CA PHE A 31 14.27 6.74 14.45
C PHE A 31 13.66 7.60 15.56
N ARG A 32 14.47 8.39 16.29
CA ARG A 32 13.96 9.28 17.36
C ARG A 32 13.18 10.47 16.82
N LYS A 33 13.55 10.94 15.63
CA LYS A 33 12.85 12.05 14.95
C LYS A 33 11.63 11.58 14.17
N PHE A 34 11.36 10.27 14.16
CA PHE A 34 10.25 9.70 13.40
C PHE A 34 8.91 10.22 13.92
N PRO A 35 8.11 10.90 13.09
CA PRO A 35 6.90 11.57 13.55
C PRO A 35 5.73 10.60 13.78
N LYS A 36 4.69 11.10 14.44
CA LYS A 36 3.44 10.36 14.70
C LYS A 36 2.59 10.14 13.44
N SER A 37 2.77 10.98 12.44
CA SER A 37 2.16 10.87 11.11
C SER A 37 3.28 11.05 10.08
N PRO A 38 3.98 9.97 9.70
CA PRO A 38 5.10 10.04 8.77
C PRO A 38 4.66 10.49 7.39
N SER A 39 5.36 11.49 6.88
CA SER A 39 5.31 11.94 5.50
C SER A 39 6.11 11.01 4.58
N ARG A 40 6.02 11.23 3.27
CA ARG A 40 6.89 10.56 2.28
C ARG A 40 8.38 10.68 2.61
N ALA A 41 8.83 11.82 3.12
CA ALA A 41 10.23 12.03 3.48
C ALA A 41 10.64 11.10 4.64
N ASP A 42 9.80 10.96 5.66
CA ASP A 42 10.06 10.08 6.80
C ASP A 42 10.14 8.62 6.39
N VAL A 43 9.20 8.16 5.54
CA VAL A 43 9.23 6.79 5.00
C VAL A 43 10.50 6.54 4.19
N SER A 44 10.91 7.52 3.37
CA SER A 44 12.13 7.40 2.56
C SER A 44 13.37 7.30 3.43
N ILE A 45 13.46 8.10 4.50
CA ILE A 45 14.57 8.06 5.44
C ILE A 45 14.68 6.68 6.13
N ILE A 46 13.55 6.07 6.51
CA ILE A 46 13.54 4.71 7.07
C ILE A 46 13.93 3.67 6.03
N ALA A 47 13.45 3.80 4.78
CA ALA A 47 13.84 2.92 3.68
C ALA A 47 15.36 2.97 3.44
N GLU A 48 15.93 4.17 3.37
CA GLU A 48 17.37 4.38 3.17
C GLU A 48 18.19 3.78 4.33
N ALA A 49 17.71 3.90 5.56
CA ALA A 49 18.32 3.26 6.72
C ALA A 49 18.33 1.72 6.59
N LEU A 50 17.36 1.13 5.89
CA LEU A 50 17.33 -0.30 5.56
C LEU A 50 18.14 -0.65 4.30
N GLY A 51 18.82 0.32 3.68
CA GLY A 51 19.57 0.15 2.44
C GLY A 51 18.68 0.10 1.19
N TRP A 52 17.43 0.59 1.28
CA TRP A 52 16.53 0.70 0.15
C TRP A 52 16.40 2.15 -0.28
N PHE A 53 16.94 2.48 -1.45
CA PHE A 53 17.08 3.86 -1.91
C PHE A 53 16.01 4.27 -2.92
N GLY A 54 15.80 5.57 -3.04
CA GLY A 54 14.98 6.18 -4.09
C GLY A 54 13.51 5.76 -4.07
N CYS A 55 12.90 5.76 -5.26
CA CYS A 55 11.51 5.42 -5.50
C CYS A 55 11.20 3.98 -5.08
N TYR A 56 12.10 3.05 -5.42
CA TYR A 56 12.02 1.65 -5.01
C TYR A 56 11.96 1.50 -3.50
N GLY A 57 12.84 2.19 -2.77
CA GLY A 57 12.85 2.14 -1.31
C GLY A 57 11.55 2.64 -0.68
N LEU A 58 11.04 3.79 -1.14
CA LEU A 58 9.75 4.30 -0.69
C LEU A 58 8.63 3.29 -0.97
N ASN A 59 8.49 2.87 -2.23
CA ASN A 59 7.41 2.01 -2.67
C ASN A 59 7.44 0.65 -1.99
N LYS A 60 8.63 0.09 -1.78
CA LYS A 60 8.82 -1.15 -1.03
C LYS A 60 8.41 -1.01 0.44
N MET A 61 8.77 0.10 1.10
CA MET A 61 8.32 0.38 2.47
C MET A 61 6.80 0.52 2.54
N LEU A 62 6.19 1.27 1.62
CA LEU A 62 4.74 1.42 1.55
C LEU A 62 4.06 0.05 1.34
N HIS A 63 4.56 -0.74 0.39
CA HIS A 63 4.00 -2.04 0.06
C HIS A 63 4.12 -3.06 1.19
N ARG A 64 5.27 -3.14 1.87
CA ARG A 64 5.55 -4.22 2.83
C ARG A 64 5.22 -3.86 4.28
N HIS A 65 5.29 -2.59 4.65
CA HIS A 65 5.25 -2.16 6.05
C HIS A 65 4.20 -1.10 6.37
N THR A 66 3.26 -0.87 5.43
CA THR A 66 2.09 -0.01 5.64
C THR A 66 0.83 -0.63 5.00
N ASN A 67 -0.33 -0.05 5.26
CA ASN A 67 -1.62 -0.47 4.68
C ASN A 67 -1.86 -0.02 3.23
N TYR A 68 -0.84 0.55 2.56
CA TYR A 68 -0.93 0.98 1.16
C TYR A 68 -1.38 -0.09 0.15
N PRO A 69 -1.14 -1.41 0.35
CA PRO A 69 -1.66 -2.43 -0.57
C PRO A 69 -3.19 -2.40 -0.76
N PHE A 70 -3.97 -1.92 0.21
CA PHE A 70 -5.42 -1.78 0.05
C PHE A 70 -5.80 -0.84 -1.10
N THR A 71 -4.93 0.12 -1.44
CA THR A 71 -5.08 0.99 -2.61
C THR A 71 -4.28 0.49 -3.80
N ALA A 72 -3.06 0.01 -3.58
CA ALA A 72 -2.14 -0.29 -4.68
C ALA A 72 -2.47 -1.59 -5.44
N VAL A 73 -3.14 -2.56 -4.83
CA VAL A 73 -3.50 -3.83 -5.51
C VAL A 73 -4.46 -3.60 -6.67
N PHE A 74 -5.43 -2.70 -6.52
CA PHE A 74 -6.38 -2.35 -7.58
C PHE A 74 -5.80 -1.21 -8.42
N LYS A 75 -5.30 -1.54 -9.61
CA LYS A 75 -4.46 -0.64 -10.40
C LYS A 75 -5.06 -0.41 -11.77
N ASN A 76 -5.13 0.84 -12.20
CA ASN A 76 -5.42 1.15 -13.59
C ASN A 76 -4.28 0.62 -14.48
N ILE A 77 -4.60 -0.08 -15.57
CA ILE A 77 -3.60 -0.69 -16.46
C ILE A 77 -2.66 0.33 -17.11
N GLN A 78 -3.11 1.58 -17.29
CA GLN A 78 -2.33 2.68 -17.86
C GLN A 78 -1.43 3.36 -16.83
N ASP A 79 -1.62 3.08 -15.53
CA ASP A 79 -0.76 3.55 -14.46
C ASP A 79 0.40 2.57 -14.27
N ILE A 80 1.59 2.97 -14.75
CA ILE A 80 2.82 2.19 -14.62
C ILE A 80 3.68 2.61 -13.42
N SER A 81 3.12 3.40 -12.49
CA SER A 81 3.78 3.72 -11.21
C SER A 81 3.26 2.82 -10.10
N TYR A 82 4.03 2.57 -9.04
CA TYR A 82 3.46 1.91 -7.87
C TYR A 82 2.59 2.88 -7.05
N SER A 83 3.16 4.03 -6.68
CA SER A 83 2.55 5.00 -5.78
C SER A 83 2.12 6.32 -6.43
N ARG A 84 1.91 6.35 -7.75
CA ARG A 84 1.50 7.57 -8.47
C ARG A 84 2.49 8.72 -8.24
N ASN A 85 1.99 9.89 -7.89
CA ASN A 85 2.76 11.07 -7.57
C ASN A 85 3.19 11.09 -6.10
N GLU A 86 2.92 10.08 -5.28
CA GLU A 86 3.31 10.06 -3.86
C GLU A 86 4.81 10.22 -3.66
N TYR A 87 5.62 9.67 -4.56
CA TYR A 87 7.07 9.87 -4.51
C TYR A 87 7.46 11.34 -4.64
N ILE A 88 6.71 12.18 -5.36
CA ILE A 88 7.02 13.61 -5.52
C ILE A 88 6.12 14.53 -4.67
N SER A 89 4.99 14.03 -4.19
CA SER A 89 3.99 14.77 -3.43
C SER A 89 4.35 14.85 -1.94
N TYR A 90 3.85 15.90 -1.28
CA TYR A 90 4.03 16.15 0.16
C TYR A 90 2.74 15.98 0.97
N SER A 91 1.63 15.59 0.33
CA SER A 91 0.28 15.66 0.93
C SER A 91 -0.08 14.49 1.85
N SER A 92 0.58 13.34 1.69
CA SER A 92 0.11 12.09 2.28
C SER A 92 0.85 11.73 3.57
N PHE A 93 0.08 11.21 4.53
CA PHE A 93 0.58 10.67 5.78
C PHE A 93 0.35 9.17 5.83
N TYR A 94 1.39 8.43 6.21
CA TYR A 94 1.40 6.98 6.27
C TYR A 94 1.34 6.51 7.72
N ASP A 95 0.91 5.27 7.96
CA ASP A 95 1.01 4.60 9.27
C ASP A 95 0.66 5.49 10.48
N SER A 96 -0.43 6.26 10.32
CA SER A 96 -0.85 7.27 11.30
C SER A 96 -1.39 6.59 12.55
N ASN A 97 -0.88 6.99 13.71
CA ASN A 97 -1.27 6.43 15.01
C ASN A 97 -2.64 6.95 15.51
N ARG A 98 -3.54 7.32 14.60
CA ARG A 98 -4.90 7.82 14.92
C ARG A 98 -5.87 6.71 15.26
N ASN A 99 -5.74 5.55 14.60
CA ASN A 99 -6.55 4.38 14.90
C ASN A 99 -5.82 3.49 15.93
N PRO A 100 -6.55 2.90 16.90
CA PRO A 100 -5.97 1.93 17.82
C PRO A 100 -5.36 0.74 17.09
N SER A 101 -4.07 0.53 17.33
CA SER A 101 -3.40 -0.70 16.93
C SER A 101 -3.95 -1.87 17.75
N GLY A 102 -4.12 -3.02 17.11
CA GLY A 102 -4.49 -4.27 17.78
C GLY A 102 -3.34 -5.26 17.80
N PHE A 103 -3.41 -6.24 18.69
CA PHE A 103 -2.57 -7.42 18.63
C PHE A 103 -3.37 -8.67 18.97
N CYS A 104 -2.90 -9.81 18.46
CA CYS A 104 -3.37 -11.13 18.84
C CYS A 104 -2.45 -11.67 19.94
N PRO A 105 -2.96 -12.03 21.14
CA PRO A 105 -2.12 -12.59 22.20
C PRO A 105 -1.43 -13.89 21.78
N VAL A 106 -2.08 -14.70 20.93
CA VAL A 106 -1.53 -15.96 20.41
C VAL A 106 -0.35 -15.69 19.46
N CYS A 107 -0.51 -14.82 18.45
CA CYS A 107 0.63 -14.40 17.60
C CYS A 107 1.80 -13.86 18.44
N VAL A 108 1.51 -13.06 19.47
CA VAL A 108 2.56 -12.51 20.35
C VAL A 108 3.32 -13.61 21.07
N ALA A 109 2.63 -14.64 21.59
CA ALA A 109 3.25 -15.78 22.24
C ALA A 109 4.12 -16.58 21.25
N GLU A 110 3.58 -16.89 20.07
CA GLU A 110 4.30 -17.62 19.01
C GLU A 110 5.53 -16.87 18.49
N ASP A 111 5.43 -15.55 18.30
CA ASP A 111 6.55 -14.72 17.85
C ASP A 111 7.66 -14.67 18.92
N ILE A 112 7.29 -14.62 20.22
CA ILE A 112 8.28 -14.70 21.30
C ILE A 112 8.96 -16.07 21.32
N GLU A 113 8.21 -17.15 21.16
CA GLU A 113 8.76 -18.51 21.13
C GLU A 113 9.71 -18.71 19.94
N ARG A 114 9.30 -18.25 18.75
CA ARG A 114 10.02 -18.48 17.49
C ARG A 114 11.16 -17.50 17.24
N LEU A 115 10.96 -16.22 17.54
CA LEU A 115 11.91 -15.12 17.21
C LEU A 115 12.62 -14.55 18.45
N GLY A 116 12.15 -14.88 19.65
CA GLY A 116 12.60 -14.25 20.89
C GLY A 116 11.98 -12.87 21.16
N PHE A 117 11.14 -12.35 20.27
CA PHE A 117 10.46 -11.07 20.41
C PHE A 117 9.17 -11.03 19.57
N SER A 118 8.19 -10.24 20.01
CA SER A 118 6.98 -9.93 19.24
C SER A 118 7.05 -8.56 18.57
N PHE A 119 6.12 -8.28 17.66
CA PHE A 119 6.00 -7.01 16.95
C PHE A 119 4.54 -6.73 16.58
N TRP A 120 4.22 -5.48 16.22
CA TRP A 120 2.88 -5.14 15.76
C TRP A 120 2.71 -5.51 14.30
N ARG A 121 1.76 -6.40 14.05
CA ARG A 121 1.41 -6.85 12.70
C ARG A 121 0.53 -5.82 12.01
N ARG A 122 0.84 -5.58 10.74
CA ARG A 122 0.12 -4.63 9.91
C ARG A 122 -1.38 -4.90 9.80
N ALA A 123 -1.77 -6.15 9.58
CA ALA A 123 -3.20 -6.53 9.49
C ALA A 123 -3.96 -6.13 10.77
N HIS A 124 -3.35 -6.32 11.94
CA HIS A 124 -3.98 -6.02 13.23
C HIS A 124 -4.08 -4.52 13.54
N CYS A 125 -3.32 -3.67 12.84
CA CYS A 125 -3.37 -2.21 12.97
C CYS A 125 -4.46 -1.55 12.11
N PHE A 126 -5.21 -2.32 11.31
CA PHE A 126 -6.34 -1.82 10.51
C PHE A 126 -7.68 -1.99 11.23
N LYS A 127 -8.81 -1.62 10.60
CA LYS A 127 -10.19 -1.72 11.10
C LYS A 127 -10.70 -3.19 11.29
N LEU A 128 -9.80 -4.14 11.56
CA LEU A 128 -10.12 -5.53 11.86
C LEU A 128 -10.42 -5.72 13.35
N LYS A 129 -11.32 -6.64 13.67
CA LYS A 129 -11.66 -7.00 15.06
C LYS A 129 -11.01 -8.29 15.50
N VAL A 130 -10.64 -9.17 14.57
CA VAL A 130 -10.17 -10.52 14.86
C VAL A 130 -8.88 -10.84 14.10
N CYS A 131 -8.12 -11.81 14.62
CA CYS A 131 -6.95 -12.36 13.95
C CYS A 131 -7.39 -13.36 12.87
N ALA A 132 -6.87 -13.20 11.66
CA ALA A 132 -7.15 -14.10 10.54
C ALA A 132 -6.59 -15.51 10.75
N GLU A 133 -5.46 -15.64 11.46
CA GLU A 133 -4.76 -16.91 11.69
C GLU A 133 -5.39 -17.69 12.86
N HIS A 134 -5.62 -17.03 13.99
CA HIS A 134 -6.04 -17.70 15.23
C HIS A 134 -7.53 -17.62 15.52
N ASN A 135 -8.31 -16.84 14.76
CA ASN A 135 -9.74 -16.60 15.00
C ASN A 135 -10.06 -16.14 16.45
N VAL A 136 -9.26 -15.20 16.95
CA VAL A 136 -9.41 -14.58 18.27
C VAL A 136 -9.62 -13.08 18.13
N GLU A 137 -10.27 -12.47 19.11
CA GLU A 137 -10.44 -11.02 19.16
C GLU A 137 -9.08 -10.31 19.32
N LEU A 138 -8.88 -9.24 18.55
CA LEU A 138 -7.71 -8.38 18.66
C LEU A 138 -7.84 -7.44 19.85
N VAL A 139 -6.82 -7.46 20.70
CA VAL A 139 -6.75 -6.60 21.87
C VAL A 139 -6.27 -5.21 21.45
N LYS A 140 -7.14 -4.19 21.55
CA LYS A 140 -6.87 -2.79 21.15
C LYS A 140 -6.65 -1.83 22.33
N ARG A 141 -6.85 -2.32 23.55
CA ARG A 141 -6.65 -1.59 24.80
C ARG A 141 -5.81 -2.42 25.74
N CYS A 142 -4.98 -1.76 26.54
CA CYS A 142 -4.21 -2.43 27.57
C CYS A 142 -5.17 -3.02 28.62
N PRO A 143 -5.16 -4.33 28.88
CA PRO A 143 -6.08 -4.93 29.86
C PRO A 143 -5.76 -4.56 31.31
N HIS A 144 -4.71 -3.77 31.55
CA HIS A 144 -4.30 -3.35 32.89
C HIS A 144 -4.74 -1.92 33.22
N CYS A 145 -4.54 -0.97 32.30
CA CYS A 145 -4.87 0.44 32.53
C CYS A 145 -5.90 1.01 31.54
N ASP A 146 -6.47 0.15 30.68
CA ASP A 146 -7.49 0.46 29.66
C ASP A 146 -7.09 1.51 28.60
N LYS A 147 -5.84 1.95 28.59
CA LYS A 147 -5.32 2.87 27.57
C LYS A 147 -5.26 2.18 26.21
N GLN A 148 -5.74 2.87 25.17
CA GLN A 148 -5.65 2.41 23.78
C GLN A 148 -4.20 2.36 23.30
N PHE A 149 -3.89 1.49 22.33
CA PHE A 149 -2.61 1.47 21.63
C PHE A 149 -2.62 2.46 20.46
N SER A 150 -2.77 3.74 20.79
CA SER A 150 -2.88 4.86 19.84
C SER A 150 -2.32 6.15 20.43
N HIS A 151 -2.36 7.22 19.65
CA HIS A 151 -2.06 8.54 20.15
C HIS A 151 -3.00 8.93 21.31
N GLY A 152 -2.41 9.34 22.45
CA GLY A 152 -3.14 9.67 23.67
C GLY A 152 -3.23 8.50 24.67
N GLY A 153 -2.83 7.30 24.27
CA GLY A 153 -2.71 6.12 25.13
C GLY A 153 -1.26 5.62 25.22
N HIS A 154 -1.08 4.31 25.00
CA HIS A 154 0.24 3.67 24.98
C HIS A 154 0.97 3.90 23.65
N ASP A 155 2.28 4.16 23.73
CA ASP A 155 3.17 3.95 22.59
C ASP A 155 3.21 2.46 22.22
N LEU A 156 3.58 2.14 20.97
CA LEU A 156 3.73 0.75 20.54
C LEU A 156 4.89 0.04 21.26
N GLY A 157 5.77 0.81 21.91
CA GLY A 157 6.84 0.32 22.79
C GLY A 157 6.35 -0.47 24.01
N VAL A 158 5.08 -0.32 24.41
CA VAL A 158 4.45 -1.12 25.47
C VAL A 158 4.55 -2.63 25.21
N MET A 159 4.67 -3.04 23.95
CA MET A 159 4.88 -4.44 23.57
C MET A 159 6.09 -5.06 24.27
N TRP A 160 7.17 -4.29 24.44
CA TRP A 160 8.42 -4.78 25.02
C TRP A 160 8.69 -4.21 26.42
N LYS A 161 8.21 -2.98 26.69
CA LYS A 161 8.40 -2.32 28.00
C LYS A 161 7.47 -2.86 29.09
N ALA A 162 6.42 -3.61 28.71
CA ALA A 162 5.31 -3.98 29.57
C ALA A 162 4.52 -2.76 30.10
N CYS A 163 3.36 -3.01 30.70
CA CYS A 163 2.61 -2.02 31.46
C CYS A 163 2.58 -2.46 32.92
N GLU A 164 3.14 -1.66 33.83
CA GLU A 164 3.23 -2.00 35.27
C GLU A 164 3.85 -3.38 35.53
N GLY A 165 4.88 -3.74 34.75
CA GLY A 165 5.55 -5.05 34.83
C GLY A 165 4.80 -6.21 34.18
N ARG A 166 3.58 -6.00 33.65
CA ARG A 166 2.80 -7.03 32.98
C ARG A 166 2.96 -6.98 31.46
N HIS A 167 3.43 -8.09 30.91
CA HIS A 167 3.69 -8.22 29.48
C HIS A 167 2.42 -8.55 28.70
N LEU A 168 2.27 -7.98 27.49
CA LEU A 168 1.09 -8.20 26.63
C LEU A 168 0.88 -9.67 26.22
N LYS A 169 1.92 -10.51 26.30
CA LYS A 169 1.84 -11.95 26.03
C LYS A 169 0.93 -12.70 27.01
N ASN A 170 0.72 -12.15 28.21
CA ASN A 170 -0.09 -12.76 29.26
C ASN A 170 -1.55 -12.31 29.18
N CYS A 171 -1.96 -11.63 28.10
CA CYS A 171 -3.33 -11.17 27.95
C CYS A 171 -4.26 -12.38 27.74
N PRO A 172 -5.48 -12.35 28.32
CA PRO A 172 -6.47 -13.39 28.08
C PRO A 172 -6.84 -13.44 26.59
N VAL A 173 -7.16 -14.63 26.12
CA VAL A 173 -7.60 -14.89 24.75
C VAL A 173 -9.11 -15.00 24.73
N THR A 174 -9.76 -14.22 23.86
CA THR A 174 -11.20 -14.33 23.59
C THR A 174 -11.39 -14.91 22.20
N LEU A 175 -12.09 -16.04 22.10
CA LEU A 175 -12.42 -16.65 20.81
C LEU A 175 -13.47 -15.81 20.09
N ASN A 176 -13.28 -15.61 18.78
CA ASN A 176 -14.29 -15.00 17.94
C ASN A 176 -15.37 -16.02 17.57
N THR A 177 -16.63 -15.58 17.59
CA THR A 177 -17.80 -16.38 17.18
C THR A 177 -18.47 -15.85 15.92
N ASP A 178 -18.01 -14.70 15.39
CA ASP A 178 -18.55 -14.08 14.19
C ASP A 178 -17.78 -14.54 12.93
N PRO A 179 -18.36 -15.44 12.11
CA PRO A 179 -17.69 -15.92 10.90
C PRO A 179 -17.46 -14.80 9.87
N PHE A 180 -18.27 -13.74 9.89
CA PHE A 180 -18.11 -12.62 8.95
C PHE A 180 -16.86 -11.79 9.27
N GLU A 181 -16.59 -11.51 10.55
CA GLU A 181 -15.36 -10.81 10.95
C GLU A 181 -14.11 -11.64 10.67
N LEU A 182 -14.18 -12.97 10.79
CA LEU A 182 -13.09 -13.87 10.39
C LEU A 182 -12.83 -13.80 8.88
N LYS A 183 -13.88 -13.97 8.07
CA LYS A 183 -13.79 -13.86 6.60
C LYS A 183 -13.16 -12.54 6.18
N LYS A 184 -13.64 -11.44 6.77
CA LYS A 184 -13.09 -10.11 6.55
C LYS A 184 -11.61 -10.04 6.93
N ALA A 185 -11.20 -10.56 8.09
CA ALA A 185 -9.80 -10.55 8.49
C ALA A 185 -8.89 -11.34 7.53
N GLN A 186 -9.38 -12.47 7.02
CA GLN A 186 -8.67 -13.29 6.03
C GLN A 186 -8.50 -12.54 4.71
N ILE A 187 -9.58 -12.01 4.13
CA ILE A 187 -9.51 -11.23 2.87
C ILE A 187 -8.56 -10.03 3.01
N PHE A 188 -8.58 -9.33 4.14
CA PHE A 188 -7.66 -8.21 4.38
C PHE A 188 -6.20 -8.66 4.45
N THR A 189 -5.92 -9.80 5.10
CA THR A 189 -4.58 -10.39 5.17
C THR A 189 -4.09 -10.84 3.80
N ASP A 190 -4.97 -11.43 2.99
CA ASP A 190 -4.69 -11.86 1.64
C ASP A 190 -4.34 -10.66 0.73
N ILE A 191 -5.10 -9.56 0.81
CA ILE A 191 -4.80 -8.34 0.05
C ILE A 191 -3.42 -7.77 0.44
N LEU A 192 -3.08 -7.76 1.74
CA LEU A 192 -1.80 -7.24 2.23
C LEU A 192 -0.58 -8.08 1.80
N SER A 193 -0.80 -9.37 1.51
CA SER A 193 0.22 -10.32 1.07
C SER A 193 0.21 -10.59 -0.44
N PHE A 194 -0.80 -10.10 -1.15
CA PHE A 194 -0.95 -10.31 -2.59
C PHE A 194 0.19 -9.66 -3.37
N THR A 195 0.73 -10.39 -4.34
CA THR A 195 1.99 -10.05 -5.02
C THR A 195 1.80 -9.42 -6.40
N HIS A 196 0.55 -9.22 -6.82
CA HIS A 196 0.24 -8.71 -8.15
C HIS A 196 -0.78 -7.55 -8.10
N HIS A 197 -0.80 -6.77 -9.17
CA HIS A 197 -1.83 -5.78 -9.45
C HIS A 197 -2.99 -6.43 -10.20
N LEU A 198 -4.20 -6.11 -9.78
CA LEU A 198 -5.44 -6.43 -10.49
C LEU A 198 -5.89 -5.19 -11.26
N SER A 199 -6.30 -5.37 -12.52
CA SER A 199 -6.89 -4.29 -13.32
C SER A 199 -8.11 -3.72 -12.62
N GLU A 200 -8.06 -2.43 -12.26
CA GLU A 200 -9.19 -1.73 -11.62
C GLU A 200 -10.47 -1.86 -12.47
N GLU A 201 -10.33 -1.84 -13.80
CA GLU A 201 -11.47 -2.01 -14.71
C GLU A 201 -12.06 -3.43 -14.62
N ALA A 202 -11.23 -4.47 -14.68
CA ALA A 202 -11.69 -5.85 -14.58
C ALA A 202 -12.31 -6.14 -13.20
N VAL A 203 -11.69 -5.65 -12.13
CA VAL A 203 -12.21 -5.76 -10.76
C VAL A 203 -13.61 -5.17 -10.65
N LEU A 204 -13.80 -3.95 -11.15
CA LEU A 204 -15.08 -3.28 -11.10
C LEU A 204 -16.11 -3.95 -12.02
N ALA A 205 -15.70 -4.45 -13.19
CA ALA A 205 -16.59 -5.18 -14.10
C ALA A 205 -17.10 -6.48 -13.49
N VAL A 206 -16.20 -7.30 -12.93
CA VAL A 206 -16.56 -8.55 -12.26
C VAL A 206 -17.46 -8.31 -11.05
N LEU A 207 -17.15 -7.30 -10.22
CA LEU A 207 -18.02 -6.94 -9.10
C LEU A 207 -19.39 -6.45 -9.59
N ASN A 208 -19.43 -5.62 -10.64
CA ASN A 208 -20.68 -5.13 -11.20
C ASN A 208 -21.53 -6.26 -11.76
N GLU A 209 -20.94 -7.19 -12.50
CA GLU A 209 -21.64 -8.38 -13.00
C GLU A 209 -22.17 -9.24 -11.86
N LYS A 210 -21.33 -9.53 -10.85
CA LYS A 210 -21.78 -10.27 -9.67
C LYS A 210 -22.93 -9.57 -8.98
N ILE A 211 -22.92 -8.25 -8.81
CA ILE A 211 -23.99 -7.45 -8.18
C ILE A 211 -25.33 -7.55 -8.95
N HIS A 212 -25.28 -7.77 -10.26
CA HIS A 212 -26.47 -7.80 -11.13
C HIS A 212 -26.91 -9.21 -11.54
N GLN A 213 -26.19 -10.28 -11.17
CA GLN A 213 -26.59 -11.66 -11.46
C GLN A 213 -27.78 -12.09 -10.58
N GLU A 214 -28.98 -12.05 -11.14
CA GLU A 214 -30.20 -12.56 -10.50
C GLU A 214 -30.01 -14.00 -9.98
N GLY A 215 -30.15 -14.18 -8.66
CA GLY A 215 -30.06 -15.50 -8.00
C GLY A 215 -29.08 -15.58 -6.83
N VAL A 216 -27.97 -14.82 -6.84
CA VAL A 216 -27.13 -14.66 -5.62
C VAL A 216 -27.80 -13.69 -4.62
N PHE A 217 -28.68 -12.81 -5.13
CA PHE A 217 -29.28 -11.68 -4.40
C PHE A 217 -30.55 -11.99 -3.61
N GLU A 218 -31.23 -13.11 -3.87
CA GLU A 218 -32.49 -13.40 -3.19
C GLU A 218 -32.30 -14.02 -1.80
N GLN A 219 -31.11 -14.49 -1.44
CA GLN A 219 -30.93 -15.31 -0.22
C GLN A 219 -30.23 -14.71 0.98
N LYS A 220 -29.74 -13.46 0.96
CA LYS A 220 -29.45 -12.60 2.14
C LYS A 220 -28.45 -11.51 1.73
N ILE A 221 -28.66 -10.28 2.20
CA ILE A 221 -27.67 -9.22 2.54
C ILE A 221 -28.01 -7.84 1.95
N TRP A 222 -28.58 -7.68 0.75
CA TRP A 222 -28.71 -6.35 0.10
C TRP A 222 -30.08 -5.67 0.26
N ASN A 223 -30.65 -5.69 1.47
CA ASN A 223 -31.98 -5.10 1.74
C ASN A 223 -31.92 -3.69 2.35
N SER A 224 -30.73 -3.07 2.47
CA SER A 224 -30.57 -1.75 3.09
C SER A 224 -30.27 -0.64 2.08
N GLU A 225 -30.58 0.61 2.41
CA GLU A 225 -30.24 1.79 1.58
C GLU A 225 -28.72 1.91 1.34
N SER A 226 -27.87 1.41 2.25
CA SER A 226 -26.42 1.41 2.08
C SER A 226 -25.93 0.48 0.97
N ASP A 227 -26.70 -0.56 0.65
CA ASP A 227 -26.33 -1.60 -0.31
C ASP A 227 -26.56 -1.10 -1.74
N ARG A 228 -27.72 -0.48 -2.03
CA ARG A 228 -27.94 0.22 -3.32
C ARG A 228 -26.86 1.26 -3.60
N CYS A 229 -26.44 1.98 -2.55
CA CYS A 229 -25.35 2.95 -2.64
C CYS A 229 -23.99 2.32 -3.02
N LEU A 230 -23.73 1.05 -2.68
CA LEU A 230 -22.48 0.37 -3.03
C LEU A 230 -22.46 -0.08 -4.50
N GLY A 231 -23.57 -0.64 -4.99
CA GLY A 231 -23.74 -0.97 -6.42
C GLY A 231 -23.57 0.26 -7.30
N ASP A 232 -24.27 1.36 -6.98
CA ASP A 232 -24.18 2.63 -7.70
C ASP A 232 -22.75 3.20 -7.72
N LYS A 233 -22.00 3.04 -6.61
CA LYS A 233 -20.59 3.47 -6.53
C LYS A 233 -19.70 2.66 -7.47
N ILE A 234 -19.90 1.34 -7.53
CA ILE A 234 -19.14 0.45 -8.41
C ILE A 234 -19.43 0.78 -9.87
N GLU A 235 -20.70 0.88 -10.25
CA GLU A 235 -21.11 1.21 -11.62
C GLU A 235 -20.56 2.59 -12.04
N ARG A 236 -20.73 3.61 -11.19
CA ARG A 236 -20.19 4.96 -11.43
C ARG A 236 -18.69 4.93 -11.64
N ARG A 237 -17.94 4.23 -10.78
CA ARG A 237 -16.49 4.15 -10.88
C ARG A 237 -16.07 3.40 -12.15
N LEU A 238 -16.74 2.30 -12.49
CA LEU A 238 -16.49 1.56 -13.72
C LEU A 238 -16.63 2.47 -14.95
N GLY A 239 -17.68 3.29 -15.00
CA GLY A 239 -17.89 4.28 -16.05
C GLY A 239 -16.75 5.31 -16.14
N ILE A 240 -16.28 5.84 -15.00
CA ILE A 240 -15.15 6.77 -14.95
C ILE A 240 -13.87 6.12 -15.48
N VAL A 241 -13.55 4.90 -15.04
CA VAL A 241 -12.35 4.17 -15.45
C VAL A 241 -12.36 3.88 -16.96
N LYS A 242 -13.49 3.39 -17.49
CA LYS A 242 -13.68 3.14 -18.94
C LYS A 242 -13.54 4.42 -19.77
N ASN A 243 -14.14 5.52 -19.32
CA ASN A 243 -14.02 6.80 -20.00
C ASN A 243 -12.57 7.31 -20.00
N ALA A 244 -11.89 7.27 -18.85
CA ALA A 244 -10.50 7.68 -18.71
C ALA A 244 -9.57 6.87 -19.64
N ARG A 245 -9.76 5.54 -19.71
CA ARG A 245 -9.06 4.66 -20.65
C ARG A 245 -9.29 5.06 -22.10
N SER A 246 -10.53 5.40 -22.47
CA SER A 246 -10.89 5.75 -23.85
C SER A 246 -10.13 6.99 -24.37
N VAL A 247 -9.76 7.92 -23.47
CA VAL A 247 -9.05 9.17 -23.78
C VAL A 247 -7.56 9.16 -23.40
N ASN A 248 -7.03 8.01 -22.96
CA ASN A 248 -5.66 7.84 -22.44
C ASN A 248 -5.35 8.81 -21.30
N ARG A 249 -6.21 8.83 -20.28
CA ARG A 249 -5.99 9.57 -19.04
C ARG A 249 -6.12 8.66 -17.85
N LEU A 250 -5.38 8.96 -16.78
CA LEU A 250 -5.61 8.30 -15.50
C LEU A 250 -6.91 8.84 -14.88
N PRO A 251 -7.77 7.96 -14.34
CA PRO A 251 -8.91 8.40 -13.54
C PRO A 251 -8.41 9.11 -12.27
N SER A 252 -9.26 9.96 -11.68
CA SER A 252 -8.96 10.57 -10.38
C SER A 252 -8.74 9.49 -9.33
N ASP A 253 -7.90 9.80 -8.34
CA ASP A 253 -7.73 8.91 -7.20
C ASP A 253 -9.01 8.87 -6.36
N GLU A 254 -9.47 7.66 -6.04
CA GLU A 254 -10.63 7.44 -5.19
C GLU A 254 -10.29 6.35 -4.16
N PRO A 255 -10.77 6.47 -2.91
CA PRO A 255 -10.57 5.43 -1.91
C PRO A 255 -11.13 4.09 -2.39
N THR A 256 -10.34 3.03 -2.27
CA THR A 256 -10.70 1.66 -2.68
C THR A 256 -11.48 0.89 -1.61
N ASP A 257 -11.83 1.53 -0.49
CA ASP A 257 -12.55 0.91 0.63
C ASP A 257 -13.86 0.22 0.18
N PHE A 258 -14.57 0.83 -0.79
CA PHE A 258 -15.83 0.27 -1.31
C PHE A 258 -15.60 -0.99 -2.16
N ILE A 259 -14.47 -1.09 -2.87
CA ILE A 259 -14.10 -2.30 -3.62
C ILE A 259 -13.88 -3.45 -2.64
N ILE A 260 -13.11 -3.19 -1.58
CA ILE A 260 -12.83 -4.22 -0.56
C ILE A 260 -14.10 -4.64 0.16
N GLN A 261 -14.98 -3.69 0.50
CA GLN A 261 -16.29 -3.98 1.08
C GLN A 261 -17.10 -4.92 0.17
N ALA A 262 -17.21 -4.59 -1.12
CA ALA A 262 -17.95 -5.42 -2.06
C ALA A 262 -17.35 -6.82 -2.19
N ILE A 263 -16.01 -6.96 -2.19
CA ILE A 263 -15.34 -8.28 -2.19
C ILE A 263 -15.75 -9.09 -0.96
N VAL A 264 -15.70 -8.50 0.23
CA VAL A 264 -16.07 -9.18 1.49
C VAL A 264 -17.54 -9.62 1.48
N GLU A 265 -18.43 -8.82 0.88
CA GLU A 265 -19.86 -9.10 0.83
C GLU A 265 -20.23 -10.13 -0.25
N THR A 266 -19.49 -10.21 -1.36
CA THR A 266 -19.83 -11.06 -2.51
C THR A 266 -19.04 -12.36 -2.62
N TYR A 267 -17.86 -12.44 -2.02
CA TYR A 267 -16.98 -13.62 -2.12
C TYR A 267 -16.75 -14.27 -0.76
N GLU A 268 -16.51 -15.59 -0.80
CA GLU A 268 -16.10 -16.37 0.37
C GLU A 268 -14.61 -16.23 0.67
N SER A 269 -13.77 -16.15 -0.37
CA SER A 269 -12.33 -15.92 -0.23
C SER A 269 -11.81 -14.90 -1.24
N PHE A 270 -10.66 -14.30 -0.93
CA PHE A 270 -9.97 -13.42 -1.88
C PHE A 270 -9.46 -14.17 -3.11
N ALA A 271 -9.13 -15.46 -2.96
CA ALA A 271 -8.69 -16.31 -4.05
C ALA A 271 -9.78 -16.53 -5.10
N ASP A 272 -11.03 -16.76 -4.67
CA ASP A 272 -12.18 -16.92 -5.58
C ASP A 272 -12.40 -15.65 -6.40
N PHE A 273 -12.35 -14.49 -5.74
CA PHE A 273 -12.41 -13.19 -6.41
C PHE A 273 -11.30 -13.01 -7.44
N VAL A 274 -10.05 -13.35 -7.10
CA VAL A 274 -8.92 -13.25 -8.02
C VAL A 274 -9.11 -14.17 -9.24
N CYS A 275 -9.69 -15.36 -9.06
CA CYS A 275 -10.00 -16.26 -10.17
C CYS A 275 -11.01 -15.65 -11.16
N ASP A 276 -12.08 -15.04 -10.66
CA ASP A 276 -13.08 -14.37 -11.51
C ASP A 276 -12.48 -13.16 -12.24
N VAL A 277 -11.64 -12.36 -11.58
CA VAL A 277 -10.92 -11.24 -12.22
C VAL A 277 -9.95 -11.73 -13.30
N LYS A 278 -9.25 -12.85 -13.08
CA LYS A 278 -8.38 -13.47 -14.11
C LYS A 278 -9.17 -13.94 -15.33
N ALA A 279 -10.35 -14.50 -15.10
CA ALA A 279 -11.21 -15.00 -16.18
C ALA A 279 -11.72 -13.87 -17.09
N TYR A 280 -11.78 -12.63 -16.60
CA TYR A 280 -12.14 -11.45 -17.39
C TYR A 280 -11.11 -11.12 -18.50
N GLY A 281 -9.90 -11.68 -18.44
CA GLY A 281 -8.94 -11.67 -19.55
C GLY A 281 -7.90 -10.54 -19.53
N ASP A 282 -7.83 -9.74 -18.47
CA ASP A 282 -6.78 -8.73 -18.29
C ASP A 282 -5.48 -9.36 -17.74
N GLU A 283 -4.34 -8.93 -18.27
CA GLU A 283 -3.03 -9.33 -17.76
C GLU A 283 -2.83 -8.84 -16.33
N ILE A 284 -2.47 -9.76 -15.44
CA ILE A 284 -2.07 -9.46 -14.07
C ILE A 284 -0.59 -9.10 -14.06
N ARG A 285 -0.26 -7.96 -13.45
CA ARG A 285 1.11 -7.42 -13.41
C ARG A 285 1.74 -7.63 -12.03
N PRO A 286 2.96 -8.18 -11.91
CA PRO A 286 3.65 -8.27 -10.63
C PRO A 286 3.83 -6.90 -9.95
N ILE A 287 3.64 -6.81 -8.64
CA ILE A 287 3.82 -5.55 -7.91
C ILE A 287 5.25 -5.03 -8.01
N GLU A 288 6.21 -5.95 -7.95
CA GLU A 288 7.63 -5.61 -8.02
C GLU A 288 8.03 -4.89 -9.31
N SER A 289 7.29 -5.08 -10.40
CA SER A 289 7.60 -4.44 -11.68
C SER A 289 7.36 -2.92 -11.67
N LEU A 290 6.59 -2.39 -10.70
CA LEU A 290 6.26 -0.97 -10.64
C LEU A 290 6.97 -0.23 -9.49
N LEU A 291 7.72 -0.93 -8.64
CA LEU A 291 8.32 -0.34 -7.44
C LEU A 291 9.34 0.76 -7.76
N SER A 292 9.99 0.72 -8.91
CA SER A 292 10.96 1.74 -9.33
C SER A 292 10.36 2.91 -10.09
N THR A 293 9.04 2.94 -10.30
CA THR A 293 8.38 3.92 -11.18
C THR A 293 7.43 4.84 -10.42
N TYR A 294 7.49 6.14 -10.71
CA TYR A 294 6.60 7.16 -10.18
C TYR A 294 6.07 8.09 -11.26
N ILE A 295 4.98 8.80 -10.97
CA ILE A 295 4.44 9.85 -11.83
C ILE A 295 5.22 11.15 -11.61
N ALA A 296 5.82 11.67 -12.66
CA ALA A 296 6.58 12.92 -12.63
C ALA A 296 5.73 14.16 -12.96
N GLY A 297 4.56 14.00 -13.58
CA GLY A 297 3.68 15.11 -13.90
C GLY A 297 2.39 14.72 -14.61
N HIS A 298 1.40 15.61 -14.50
CA HIS A 298 0.06 15.50 -15.08
C HIS A 298 -0.25 16.77 -15.88
N GLN A 299 0.37 16.94 -17.05
CA GLN A 299 -0.01 18.02 -17.96
C GLN A 299 -1.25 17.56 -18.75
N GLU A 300 -1.12 17.37 -20.06
CA GLU A 300 -2.19 16.80 -20.88
C GLU A 300 -2.23 15.27 -20.80
N SER A 301 -1.04 14.68 -20.64
CA SER A 301 -0.81 13.24 -20.48
C SER A 301 -0.11 12.98 -19.14
N THR A 302 -0.16 11.73 -18.68
CA THR A 302 0.60 11.32 -17.50
C THR A 302 2.01 10.95 -17.90
N HIS A 303 2.98 11.49 -17.18
CA HIS A 303 4.41 11.24 -17.39
C HIS A 303 4.98 10.44 -16.24
N PHE A 304 5.82 9.47 -16.55
CA PHE A 304 6.40 8.54 -15.60
C PHE A 304 7.92 8.64 -15.62
N VAL A 305 8.55 8.33 -14.50
CA VAL A 305 9.99 8.11 -14.40
C VAL A 305 10.24 6.77 -13.73
N GLU A 306 11.00 5.90 -14.40
CA GLU A 306 11.50 4.63 -13.86
C GLU A 306 12.96 4.79 -13.44
N GLU A 307 13.27 4.58 -12.16
CA GLU A 307 14.64 4.63 -11.64
C GLU A 307 15.40 3.33 -11.95
N ASN A 308 16.49 3.45 -12.71
CA ASN A 308 17.41 2.36 -13.02
C ASN A 308 18.69 2.47 -12.17
N TYR A 309 18.71 1.78 -11.04
CA TYR A 309 19.81 1.84 -10.08
C TYR A 309 21.12 1.24 -10.59
N LYS A 310 21.08 0.29 -11.54
CA LYS A 310 22.30 -0.30 -12.15
C LYS A 310 23.10 0.74 -12.92
N HIS A 311 22.42 1.69 -13.54
CA HIS A 311 23.03 2.71 -14.40
C HIS A 311 23.01 4.10 -13.76
N GLY A 312 22.37 4.26 -12.59
CA GLY A 312 22.25 5.55 -11.91
C GLY A 312 21.42 6.57 -12.71
N VAL A 313 20.49 6.14 -13.55
CA VAL A 313 19.66 7.01 -14.40
C VAL A 313 18.18 6.73 -14.20
N GLY A 314 17.34 7.76 -14.33
CA GLY A 314 15.90 7.66 -14.45
C GLY A 314 15.47 7.70 -15.92
N TYR A 315 14.56 6.83 -16.31
CA TYR A 315 13.96 6.79 -17.65
C TYR A 315 12.60 7.46 -17.62
N TRP A 316 12.48 8.61 -18.28
CA TRP A 316 11.21 9.31 -18.42
C TRP A 316 10.39 8.72 -19.57
N SER A 317 9.08 8.55 -19.40
CA SER A 317 8.19 8.06 -20.45
C SER A 317 6.77 8.59 -20.36
N CYS A 318 6.06 8.56 -21.50
CA CYS A 318 4.63 8.83 -21.60
C CYS A 318 3.99 7.76 -22.50
N PRO A 319 3.74 6.54 -21.98
CA PRO A 319 3.29 5.40 -22.80
C PRO A 319 1.84 5.55 -23.29
N PHE A 320 1.03 6.35 -22.61
CA PHE A 320 -0.38 6.59 -22.94
C PHE A 320 -0.62 8.09 -23.16
N PRO A 321 -0.18 8.67 -24.29
CA PRO A 321 -0.43 10.08 -24.57
C PRO A 321 -1.93 10.32 -24.76
N ALA A 322 -2.44 11.41 -24.19
CA ALA A 322 -3.84 11.79 -24.27
C ALA A 322 -4.27 12.04 -25.72
N LYS A 323 -5.47 11.58 -26.08
CA LYS A 323 -5.95 11.65 -27.48
C LYS A 323 -6.38 13.05 -27.94
N LYS A 324 -6.56 14.01 -27.01
CA LYS A 324 -6.89 15.42 -27.31
C LYS A 324 -5.72 16.29 -26.85
N VAL A 325 -4.87 16.72 -27.79
CA VAL A 325 -3.63 17.49 -27.52
C VAL A 325 -3.82 18.95 -27.93
N TRP A 326 -3.46 19.89 -27.06
CA TRP A 326 -3.36 21.33 -27.36
C TRP A 326 -1.89 21.78 -27.25
N GLY A 327 -1.02 21.28 -28.12
CA GLY A 327 0.35 21.79 -28.28
C GLY A 327 1.45 20.72 -28.29
N MET A 328 2.46 20.94 -29.14
CA MET A 328 3.60 20.03 -29.36
C MET A 328 4.60 20.06 -28.20
N TRP A 329 4.74 18.93 -27.50
CA TRP A 329 6.00 18.56 -26.84
C TRP A 329 6.58 17.35 -27.60
N ASP A 330 7.90 17.28 -27.80
CA ASP A 330 8.54 16.07 -28.35
C ASP A 330 8.41 14.97 -27.29
N TRP A 331 7.45 14.07 -27.47
CA TRP A 331 7.07 13.02 -26.52
C TRP A 331 8.14 11.93 -26.32
N ARG A 332 9.34 12.14 -26.84
CA ARG A 332 10.42 11.15 -26.71
C ARG A 332 10.84 10.98 -25.27
N PRO A 333 11.11 9.73 -24.85
CA PRO A 333 11.76 9.46 -23.59
C PRO A 333 13.05 10.27 -23.42
N VAL A 334 13.30 10.68 -22.18
CA VAL A 334 14.51 11.42 -21.79
C VAL A 334 15.15 10.70 -20.62
N TYR A 335 16.47 10.50 -20.68
CA TYR A 335 17.23 9.97 -19.55
C TYR A 335 17.61 11.11 -18.61
N TYR A 336 17.41 10.93 -17.31
CA TYR A 336 17.83 11.87 -16.27
C TYR A 336 18.81 11.20 -15.30
N PRO A 337 19.72 11.94 -14.64
CA PRO A 337 20.44 11.41 -13.48
C PRO A 337 19.45 10.94 -12.41
N CYS A 338 19.61 9.72 -11.92
CA CYS A 338 18.82 9.23 -10.79
C CYS A 338 19.25 9.94 -9.50
N CYS A 339 18.34 10.07 -8.53
CA CYS A 339 18.62 10.59 -7.19
C CYS A 339 19.61 9.72 -6.38
N ASN A 340 19.91 8.49 -6.85
CA ASN A 340 20.71 7.48 -6.14
C ASN A 340 22.23 7.55 -6.37
N PHE A 341 22.79 8.69 -6.77
CA PHE A 341 24.25 8.79 -6.86
C PHE A 341 24.87 8.84 -5.46
N GLU A 342 25.71 7.85 -5.12
CA GLU A 342 26.53 7.78 -3.89
C GLU A 342 27.58 8.93 -3.75
N ARG A 343 27.49 10.00 -4.54
CA ARG A 343 28.49 11.08 -4.54
C ARG A 343 28.04 12.26 -3.67
N PRO A 344 28.99 13.00 -3.05
CA PRO A 344 28.66 14.07 -2.12
C PRO A 344 27.80 15.10 -2.86
N LYS A 345 26.75 15.59 -2.19
CA LYS A 345 25.72 16.50 -2.73
C LYS A 345 26.23 17.72 -3.53
N ARG A 346 27.53 18.04 -3.57
CA ARG A 346 28.13 19.06 -4.43
C ARG A 346 29.62 18.73 -4.68
N LYS A 347 29.97 18.12 -5.82
CA LYS A 347 31.24 18.30 -6.60
C LYS A 347 31.39 17.20 -7.67
N GLY A 348 31.35 17.59 -8.95
CA GLY A 348 31.62 16.73 -10.12
C GLY A 348 30.66 16.98 -11.29
N PRO A 349 31.04 16.60 -12.54
CA PRO A 349 30.15 16.67 -13.70
C PRO A 349 28.89 15.87 -13.42
N GLN A 350 27.73 16.52 -13.53
CA GLN A 350 26.43 15.85 -13.45
C GLN A 350 26.09 15.34 -14.85
N PRO A 351 25.53 14.11 -14.98
CA PRO A 351 25.00 13.69 -16.26
C PRO A 351 23.93 14.69 -16.71
N GLN A 352 23.93 15.06 -17.99
CA GLN A 352 22.88 15.93 -18.53
C GLN A 352 21.73 15.08 -19.06
N PRO A 353 20.50 15.62 -19.08
CA PRO A 353 19.40 14.91 -19.68
C PRO A 353 19.64 14.67 -21.17
N GLU A 354 19.42 13.43 -21.64
CA GLU A 354 19.62 13.04 -23.04
C GLU A 354 18.33 12.47 -23.64
N LEU A 355 17.96 12.95 -24.83
CA LEU A 355 16.81 12.47 -25.60
C LEU A 355 17.09 11.09 -26.19
N VAL A 356 16.12 10.18 -26.08
CA VAL A 356 16.21 8.88 -26.75
C VAL A 356 16.09 9.03 -28.27
N LYS A 357 17.00 8.39 -29.01
CA LYS A 357 17.12 8.54 -30.47
C LYS A 357 15.84 8.12 -31.21
N ASN A 358 15.23 6.99 -30.82
CA ASN A 358 14.01 6.45 -31.44
C ASN A 358 12.80 6.66 -30.52
N ALA A 359 11.67 7.10 -31.09
CA ALA A 359 10.42 7.20 -30.35
C ALA A 359 9.79 5.80 -30.17
N PRO A 360 9.23 5.48 -28.99
CA PRO A 360 8.43 4.27 -28.79
C PRO A 360 7.23 4.16 -29.76
N PRO A 361 6.75 2.94 -30.04
CA PRO A 361 5.52 2.73 -30.81
C PRO A 361 4.33 3.52 -30.24
N GLY A 362 3.56 4.20 -31.09
CA GLY A 362 2.39 5.00 -30.67
C GLY A 362 2.66 6.50 -30.46
N ILE A 363 3.91 6.94 -30.54
CA ILE A 363 4.28 8.36 -30.54
C ILE A 363 4.35 8.87 -31.98
N TYR A 364 3.28 9.50 -32.46
CA TYR A 364 3.23 10.05 -33.81
C TYR A 364 4.02 11.36 -33.91
N ARG A 365 4.98 11.43 -34.82
CA ARG A 365 5.57 12.69 -35.26
C ARG A 365 4.59 13.40 -36.20
N ARG A 366 4.48 14.73 -36.10
CA ARG A 366 4.17 15.51 -37.31
C ARG A 366 5.42 15.46 -38.19
N GLN A 367 5.24 15.10 -39.47
CA GLN A 367 6.24 15.32 -40.51
C GLN A 367 6.46 16.82 -40.72
#